data_AF-A0A512TK02-F1
#
_entry.id   AF-A0A512TK02-F1
#
_cell.length_a   1.000
_cell.length_b   1.000
_cell.length_c   1.000
_cell.angle_alpha   90.00
_cell.angle_beta   90.00
_cell.angle_gamma   90.00
#
_symmetry.space_group_name_H-M   'P 1'
#
loop_
_entity.id
_entity.type
_entity.pdbx_description
1 polymer ?
#
loop_
_entity_poly.entity_id
_entity_poly.type
_entity_poly.pdbx_seq_one_letter_code
_entity_poly.pdbx_strand_id
1 'polypeptide(L)'
;MVHFFTTPYLMAKNSLSKMNPSWETTGELLGDSWFKTLVRVVIPNSFSTIIEMFSYLFINSMVTISAIIFLVGTATAVMTTKIKELQHYAKFKEIFVLSILIFLTNLFVRLICDYINKKLLDKNKTSNKKISNRVLKNKNKKKNKGEKFEMGKILKLITAGTMALTLSIGMLGCGAKSSDKVVIYTNADEEAIEIMQNTLNEKGYEDKYVLQSFGTSELGGKLIAEGDKIEADIVTMSSYFIESAQEKNNMFTDLTFDTKPLSESTKYSAPILGNTGSLFVNPIVLEEKNLSMPESIKDLTKPEYKDLVSIPNINDSSTAWLLVQAIISEYGEEEGAKITKDLVANAGPHIESSGSGPIKKVRAGEVAVGFGLRHQAVADSAEGKPIESIDPTEGNFTLTESIAVVNKKDEKKRKLAMEIAEVIVKDSREELIKYYPVALYEGETVSEKNKPKYSKQFEEKLSVDLLEQHQQFFNNAK
;
A
#
# COMPACT_ATOMS: atom_id res chain seq x y z
N MET A 1 -7.70 -3.59 15.24
CA MET A 1 -8.53 -4.56 15.98
C MET A 1 -9.65 -3.89 16.79
N VAL A 2 -9.40 -2.84 17.58
CA VAL A 2 -10.45 -2.19 18.41
C VAL A 2 -11.51 -1.42 17.61
N HIS A 3 -11.16 -0.89 16.43
CA HIS A 3 -12.07 -0.08 15.60
C HIS A 3 -13.36 -0.78 15.14
N PHE A 4 -13.34 -2.11 14.98
CA PHE A 4 -14.51 -2.87 14.49
C PHE A 4 -15.31 -3.55 15.61
N PHE A 5 -14.95 -3.35 16.88
CA PHE A 5 -15.57 -4.07 17.99
C PHE A 5 -16.93 -3.47 18.39
N THR A 6 -17.06 -2.14 18.39
CA THR A 6 -18.21 -1.43 18.97
C THR A 6 -19.54 -1.82 18.31
N THR A 7 -19.61 -1.82 16.98
CA THR A 7 -20.87 -2.07 16.26
C THR A 7 -21.36 -3.52 16.40
N PRO A 8 -20.53 -4.56 16.14
CA PRO A 8 -20.93 -5.95 16.40
C PRO A 8 -21.26 -6.21 17.87
N TYR A 9 -20.54 -5.59 18.82
CA TYR A 9 -20.84 -5.72 20.24
C TYR A 9 -22.23 -5.17 20.59
N LEU A 10 -22.58 -3.98 20.09
CA LEU A 10 -23.90 -3.39 20.29
C LEU A 10 -25.01 -4.24 19.66
N MET A 11 -24.78 -4.78 18.45
CA MET A 11 -25.70 -5.73 17.80
C MET A 11 -25.95 -6.96 18.68
N ALA A 12 -24.88 -7.60 19.16
CA ALA A 12 -24.95 -8.76 20.03
C ALA A 12 -25.69 -8.44 21.35
N LYS A 13 -25.33 -7.33 22.02
CA LYS A 13 -25.97 -6.89 23.26
C LYS A 13 -27.47 -6.66 23.08
N ASN A 14 -27.87 -5.95 22.03
CA ASN A 14 -29.27 -5.68 21.72
C ASN A 14 -30.06 -6.93 21.35
N SER A 15 -29.41 -7.94 20.77
CA SER A 15 -30.03 -9.23 20.47
C SER A 15 -30.23 -10.07 21.73
N LEU A 16 -29.24 -10.09 22.62
CA LEU A 16 -29.30 -10.83 23.88
C LEU A 16 -30.29 -10.20 24.87
N SER A 17 -30.37 -8.87 24.93
CA SER A 17 -31.32 -8.16 25.80
C SER A 17 -32.79 -8.39 25.42
N LYS A 18 -33.06 -8.84 24.19
CA LYS A 18 -34.40 -9.23 23.73
C LYS A 18 -34.77 -10.68 24.11
N MET A 19 -33.83 -11.47 24.62
CA MET A 19 -34.08 -12.83 25.10
C MET A 19 -34.61 -12.81 26.53
N ASN A 20 -35.41 -13.82 26.90
CA ASN A 20 -35.96 -13.92 28.25
C ASN A 20 -34.83 -14.18 29.27
N PRO A 21 -34.57 -13.31 30.25
CA PRO A 21 -33.43 -13.41 31.18
C PRO A 21 -33.30 -14.75 31.92
N SER A 22 -34.40 -15.50 32.05
CA SER A 22 -34.44 -16.80 32.72
C SER A 22 -33.93 -17.99 31.89
N TRP A 23 -33.40 -17.77 30.68
CA TRP A 23 -32.90 -18.85 29.81
C TRP A 23 -31.71 -19.61 30.42
N GLU A 24 -30.82 -18.95 31.17
CA GLU A 24 -29.70 -19.60 31.87
C GLU A 24 -30.18 -20.47 33.02
N THR A 25 -30.99 -19.90 33.92
CA THR A 25 -31.58 -20.61 35.06
C THR A 25 -32.43 -21.79 34.62
N THR A 26 -33.20 -21.64 33.53
CA THR A 26 -34.03 -22.73 32.99
C THR A 26 -33.17 -23.85 32.40
N GLY A 27 -32.08 -23.52 31.70
CA GLY A 27 -31.14 -24.51 31.18
C GLY A 27 -30.47 -25.31 32.28
N GLU A 28 -30.04 -24.63 33.34
CA GLU A 28 -29.41 -25.25 34.51
C GLU A 28 -30.38 -26.17 35.28
N LEU A 29 -31.63 -25.73 35.50
CA LEU A 29 -32.68 -26.54 36.14
C LEU A 29 -33.06 -27.79 35.32
N LEU A 30 -32.91 -27.74 33.99
CA LEU A 30 -33.15 -28.87 33.10
C LEU A 30 -31.90 -29.77 32.92
N GLY A 31 -30.82 -29.49 33.65
CA GLY A 31 -29.57 -30.27 33.62
C GLY A 31 -28.72 -30.06 32.38
N ASP A 32 -28.91 -28.96 31.63
CA ASP A 32 -28.09 -28.62 30.47
C ASP A 32 -26.88 -27.76 30.90
N SER A 33 -25.70 -28.04 30.33
CA SER A 33 -24.49 -27.26 30.59
C SER A 33 -24.55 -25.91 29.86
N TRP A 34 -23.94 -24.86 30.42
CA TRP A 34 -23.87 -23.52 29.81
C TRP A 34 -23.52 -23.51 28.32
N PHE A 35 -22.52 -24.28 27.89
CA PHE A 35 -22.12 -24.38 26.48
C PHE A 35 -23.20 -25.02 25.58
N LYS A 36 -23.91 -26.04 26.08
CA LYS A 36 -25.02 -26.67 25.35
C LYS A 36 -26.20 -25.70 25.22
N THR A 37 -26.50 -24.94 26.27
CA THR A 37 -27.51 -23.89 26.25
C THR A 37 -27.14 -22.78 25.25
N LEU A 38 -25.88 -22.38 25.21
CA LEU A 38 -25.37 -21.41 24.23
C LEU A 38 -25.61 -21.88 22.78
N VAL A 39 -25.24 -23.12 22.46
CA VAL A 39 -25.35 -23.69 21.11
C VAL A 39 -26.80 -24.01 20.71
N ARG A 40 -27.63 -24.43 21.65
CA ARG A 40 -29.01 -24.87 21.38
C ARG A 40 -30.05 -23.77 21.48
N VAL A 41 -29.79 -22.75 22.30
CA VAL A 41 -30.76 -21.71 22.63
C VAL A 41 -30.28 -20.35 22.18
N VAL A 42 -29.10 -19.91 22.61
CA VAL A 42 -28.63 -18.54 22.33
C VAL A 42 -28.31 -18.35 20.86
N ILE A 43 -27.41 -19.17 20.29
CA ILE A 43 -26.96 -19.06 18.90
C ILE A 43 -28.12 -19.14 17.89
N PRO A 44 -29.07 -20.10 17.99
CA PRO A 44 -30.20 -20.15 17.06
C PRO A 44 -31.12 -18.93 17.15
N ASN A 45 -31.31 -18.37 18.36
CA ASN A 45 -32.17 -17.21 18.57
C ASN A 45 -31.49 -15.88 18.18
N SER A 46 -30.16 -15.79 18.25
CA SER A 46 -29.38 -14.63 17.78
C SER A 46 -28.80 -14.81 16.37
N PHE A 47 -29.14 -15.89 15.66
CA PHE A 47 -28.49 -16.23 14.39
C PHE A 47 -28.60 -15.13 13.32
N SER A 48 -29.72 -14.41 13.27
CA SER A 48 -29.89 -13.26 12.39
C SER A 48 -28.88 -12.14 12.69
N THR A 49 -28.66 -11.87 13.98
CA THR A 49 -27.67 -10.90 14.47
C THR A 49 -26.25 -11.37 14.16
N ILE A 50 -25.97 -12.67 14.29
CA ILE A 50 -24.65 -13.25 13.96
C ILE A 50 -24.35 -13.05 12.46
N ILE A 51 -25.32 -13.27 11.57
CA ILE A 51 -25.16 -13.04 10.13
C ILE A 51 -24.94 -11.55 9.82
N GLU A 52 -25.65 -10.66 10.51
CA GLU A 52 -25.48 -9.20 10.36
C GLU A 52 -24.09 -8.74 10.83
N MET A 53 -23.63 -9.23 11.98
CA MET A 53 -22.28 -8.97 12.50
C MET A 53 -21.21 -9.51 11.55
N PHE A 54 -21.39 -10.72 11.00
CA PHE A 54 -20.47 -11.30 10.03
C PHE A 54 -20.40 -10.44 8.75
N SER A 55 -21.55 -10.06 8.18
CA SER A 55 -21.62 -9.20 7.00
C SER A 55 -20.91 -7.86 7.23
N TYR A 56 -21.14 -7.25 8.41
CA TYR A 56 -20.47 -6.02 8.82
C TYR A 56 -18.95 -6.19 8.91
N LEU A 57 -18.46 -7.24 9.58
CA LEU A 57 -17.03 -7.49 9.72
C LEU A 57 -16.37 -7.83 8.39
N PHE A 58 -17.03 -8.60 7.53
CA PHE A 58 -16.53 -8.97 6.21
C PHE A 58 -16.29 -7.73 5.34
N ILE A 59 -17.31 -6.87 5.19
CA ILE A 59 -17.23 -5.67 4.34
C ILE A 59 -16.14 -4.73 4.85
N ASN A 60 -16.07 -4.49 6.17
CA ASN A 60 -15.06 -3.61 6.74
C ASN A 60 -13.63 -4.18 6.63
N SER A 61 -13.48 -5.50 6.71
CA SER A 61 -12.18 -6.15 6.54
C SER A 61 -11.67 -6.04 5.09
N MET A 62 -12.56 -6.16 4.10
CA MET A 62 -12.22 -6.04 2.67
C MET A 62 -11.73 -4.65 2.23
N VAL A 63 -11.93 -3.62 3.05
CA VAL A 63 -11.48 -2.24 2.78
C VAL A 63 -10.21 -1.88 3.55
N THR A 64 -9.82 -2.70 4.54
CA THR A 64 -8.69 -2.38 5.43
C THR A 64 -7.36 -2.69 4.76
N ILE A 65 -6.39 -1.76 4.81
CA ILE A 65 -5.06 -1.91 4.20
C ILE A 65 -3.97 -2.16 5.26
N SER A 66 -4.02 -1.47 6.40
CA SER A 66 -2.88 -1.31 7.30
C SER A 66 -2.29 -2.60 7.89
N ALA A 67 -3.13 -3.53 8.36
CA ALA A 67 -2.64 -4.80 8.91
C ALA A 67 -2.30 -5.82 7.81
N ILE A 68 -2.86 -5.65 6.61
CA ILE A 68 -2.71 -6.63 5.53
C ILE A 68 -1.37 -6.48 4.82
N ILE A 69 -0.75 -5.31 4.85
CA ILE A 69 0.62 -5.08 4.33
C ILE A 69 1.62 -6.10 4.88
N PHE A 70 1.50 -6.51 6.15
CA PHE A 70 2.37 -7.53 6.76
C PHE A 70 2.03 -8.97 6.34
N LEU A 71 0.90 -9.20 5.68
CA LEU A 71 0.48 -10.51 5.17
C LEU A 71 0.78 -10.68 3.67
N VAL A 72 1.19 -9.61 2.99
CA VAL A 72 1.58 -9.67 1.59
C VAL A 72 2.97 -10.27 1.47
N GLY A 73 3.04 -11.31 0.65
CA GLY A 73 4.30 -11.91 0.21
C GLY A 73 4.31 -12.15 -1.29
N THR A 74 5.41 -12.71 -1.81
CA THR A 74 5.57 -12.94 -3.26
C THR A 74 4.59 -13.94 -3.84
N ALA A 75 4.21 -14.94 -3.04
CA ALA A 75 3.26 -15.98 -3.44
C ALA A 75 1.79 -15.58 -3.25
N THR A 76 1.50 -14.63 -2.35
CA THR A 76 0.14 -14.24 -2.00
C THR A 76 0.02 -12.73 -1.85
N ALA A 77 -0.41 -12.06 -2.93
CA ALA A 77 -0.82 -10.66 -2.89
C ALA A 77 -2.34 -10.58 -2.68
N VAL A 78 -2.78 -9.71 -1.76
CA VAL A 78 -4.22 -9.43 -1.60
C VAL A 78 -4.66 -8.35 -2.60
N MET A 79 -5.92 -8.36 -3.03
CA MET A 79 -6.41 -7.37 -4.00
C MET A 79 -6.28 -5.93 -3.50
N THR A 80 -6.47 -5.67 -2.19
CA THR A 80 -6.36 -4.32 -1.63
C THR A 80 -4.95 -3.75 -1.71
N THR A 81 -3.91 -4.58 -1.57
CA THR A 81 -2.53 -4.13 -1.68
C THR A 81 -2.09 -4.02 -3.12
N LYS A 82 -2.61 -4.86 -4.03
CA LYS A 82 -2.45 -4.64 -5.48
C LYS A 82 -3.10 -3.36 -5.96
N ILE A 83 -4.25 -2.96 -5.41
CA ILE A 83 -4.80 -1.63 -5.69
C ILE A 83 -3.84 -0.53 -5.27
N LYS A 84 -3.22 -0.63 -4.08
CA LYS A 84 -2.27 0.37 -3.59
C LYS A 84 -1.00 0.43 -4.45
N GLU A 85 -0.47 -0.71 -4.85
CA GLU A 85 0.65 -0.80 -5.79
C GLU A 85 0.31 -0.17 -7.14
N LEU A 86 -0.84 -0.50 -7.73
CA LEU A 86 -1.28 0.11 -8.98
C LEU A 86 -1.57 1.60 -8.84
N GLN A 87 -2.06 2.03 -7.67
CA GLN A 87 -2.25 3.44 -7.34
C GLN A 87 -0.91 4.18 -7.29
N HIS A 88 0.12 3.56 -6.72
CA HIS A 88 1.48 4.08 -6.76
C HIS A 88 1.96 4.31 -8.21
N TYR A 89 1.59 3.41 -9.12
CA TYR A 89 1.85 3.56 -10.56
C TYR A 89 0.82 4.40 -11.32
N ALA A 90 -0.18 4.98 -10.66
CA ALA A 90 -1.31 5.68 -11.28
C ALA A 90 -1.99 4.88 -12.42
N LYS A 91 -2.01 3.55 -12.31
CA LYS A 91 -2.64 2.61 -13.24
C LYS A 91 -4.15 2.52 -12.97
N PHE A 92 -4.87 3.61 -13.26
CA PHE A 92 -6.27 3.78 -12.87
C PHE A 92 -7.23 2.80 -13.54
N LYS A 93 -6.91 2.30 -14.74
CA LYS A 93 -7.76 1.32 -15.44
C LYS A 93 -7.81 0.00 -14.67
N GLU A 94 -6.65 -0.48 -14.25
CA GLU A 94 -6.48 -1.72 -13.49
C GLU A 94 -7.09 -1.57 -12.09
N ILE A 95 -6.89 -0.42 -11.44
CA ILE A 95 -7.52 -0.09 -10.15
C ILE A 95 -9.04 -0.13 -10.26
N PHE A 96 -9.61 0.44 -11.33
CA PHE A 96 -11.04 0.46 -11.55
C PHE A 96 -11.62 -0.97 -11.67
N VAL A 97 -10.96 -1.85 -12.42
CA VAL A 97 -11.37 -3.25 -12.57
C VAL A 97 -11.32 -3.99 -11.22
N LEU A 98 -10.22 -3.86 -10.47
CA LEU A 98 -10.09 -4.49 -9.15
C LEU A 98 -11.11 -3.94 -8.14
N SER A 99 -11.39 -2.64 -8.20
CA SER A 99 -12.39 -1.99 -7.35
C SER A 99 -13.81 -2.50 -7.65
N ILE A 100 -14.15 -2.71 -8.93
CA ILE A 100 -15.41 -3.34 -9.33
C ILE A 100 -15.49 -4.77 -8.80
N LEU A 101 -14.40 -5.56 -8.87
CA LEU A 101 -14.39 -6.94 -8.37
C LEU A 101 -14.63 -7.01 -6.85
N ILE A 102 -13.98 -6.14 -6.07
CA ILE A 102 -14.21 -6.02 -4.63
C ILE A 102 -15.65 -5.56 -4.36
N PHE A 103 -16.14 -4.57 -5.09
CA PHE A 103 -17.51 -4.08 -4.96
C PHE A 103 -18.53 -5.19 -5.22
N LEU A 104 -18.39 -5.93 -6.31
CA LEU A 104 -19.27 -7.04 -6.68
C LEU A 104 -19.22 -8.17 -5.64
N THR A 105 -18.05 -8.47 -5.09
CA THR A 105 -17.89 -9.49 -4.04
C THR A 105 -18.58 -9.05 -2.75
N ASN A 106 -18.39 -7.80 -2.33
CA ASN A 106 -19.07 -7.24 -1.16
C ASN A 106 -20.59 -7.20 -1.36
N LEU A 107 -21.05 -6.81 -2.54
CA LEU A 107 -22.47 -6.81 -2.90
C LEU A 107 -23.05 -8.23 -2.84
N PHE A 108 -22.34 -9.20 -3.41
CA PHE A 108 -22.76 -10.60 -3.42
C PHE A 108 -22.89 -11.17 -2.00
N VAL A 109 -21.88 -10.96 -1.15
CA VAL A 109 -21.92 -11.41 0.26
C VAL A 109 -23.06 -10.74 1.01
N ARG A 110 -23.26 -9.43 0.82
CA ARG A 110 -24.37 -8.70 1.45
C ARG A 110 -25.74 -9.25 1.02
N LEU A 111 -25.94 -9.49 -0.28
CA LEU A 111 -27.18 -10.08 -0.80
C LEU A 111 -27.43 -11.49 -0.25
N ILE A 112 -26.39 -12.30 -0.10
CA ILE A 112 -26.50 -13.63 0.53
C ILE A 112 -26.91 -13.51 2.00
N CYS A 113 -26.24 -12.65 2.77
CA CYS A 113 -26.56 -12.43 4.18
C CYS A 113 -28.00 -11.92 4.36
N ASP A 114 -28.44 -10.97 3.53
CA ASP A 114 -29.80 -10.43 3.54
C ASP A 114 -30.84 -11.49 3.15
N TYR A 115 -30.55 -12.32 2.14
CA TYR A 115 -31.42 -13.42 1.73
C TYR A 115 -31.56 -14.47 2.84
N ILE A 116 -30.46 -14.85 3.50
CA ILE A 116 -30.47 -15.78 4.63
C ILE A 116 -31.31 -15.19 5.77
N ASN A 117 -31.10 -13.92 6.11
CA ASN A 117 -31.85 -13.22 7.16
C ASN A 117 -33.36 -13.18 6.84
N LYS A 118 -33.75 -12.84 5.61
CA LYS A 118 -35.16 -12.84 5.18
C LYS A 118 -35.80 -14.23 5.32
N LYS A 119 -35.10 -15.28 4.89
CA LYS A 119 -35.59 -16.67 4.96
C LYS A 119 -35.75 -17.17 6.40
N LEU A 120 -34.89 -16.72 7.31
CA LEU A 120 -34.98 -17.03 8.75
C LEU A 120 -36.17 -16.32 9.40
N LEU A 121 -36.38 -15.04 9.07
CA LEU A 121 -37.53 -14.26 9.55
C LEU A 121 -38.86 -14.84 9.03
N ASP A 122 -38.93 -15.25 7.76
CA ASP A 122 -40.12 -15.86 7.17
C ASP A 122 -40.43 -17.24 7.77
N LYS A 123 -39.41 -18.05 8.08
CA LYS A 123 -39.59 -19.32 8.80
C LYS A 123 -40.15 -19.09 10.21
N ASN A 124 -39.64 -18.10 10.94
CA ASN A 124 -40.13 -17.77 12.30
C ASN A 124 -41.58 -17.26 12.28
N LYS A 125 -41.95 -16.42 11.30
CA LYS A 125 -43.35 -15.99 11.08
C LYS A 125 -44.27 -17.16 10.73
N THR A 126 -43.83 -18.07 9.86
CA THR A 126 -44.62 -19.24 9.42
C THR A 126 -44.80 -20.25 10.56
N SER A 127 -43.78 -20.43 11.41
CA SER A 127 -43.84 -21.25 12.62
C SER A 127 -44.82 -20.67 13.65
N ASN A 128 -44.73 -19.37 13.95
CA ASN A 128 -45.68 -18.71 14.85
C ASN A 128 -47.13 -18.72 14.31
N LYS A 129 -47.31 -18.59 12.99
CA LYS A 129 -48.65 -18.68 12.35
C LYS A 129 -49.19 -20.12 12.38
N LYS A 130 -48.36 -21.14 12.25
CA LYS A 130 -48.75 -22.56 12.43
C LYS A 130 -49.07 -22.90 13.88
N ILE A 131 -48.35 -22.33 14.86
CA ILE A 131 -48.63 -22.50 16.29
C ILE A 131 -49.94 -21.79 16.65
N SER A 132 -50.15 -20.54 16.22
CA SER A 132 -51.41 -19.81 16.41
C SER A 132 -52.60 -20.53 15.76
N ASN A 133 -52.45 -21.04 14.53
CA ASN A 133 -53.50 -21.83 13.88
C ASN A 133 -53.72 -23.21 14.51
N ARG A 134 -52.71 -23.84 15.14
CA ARG A 134 -52.88 -25.08 15.93
C ARG A 134 -53.56 -24.81 17.28
N VAL A 135 -53.35 -23.64 17.88
CA VAL A 135 -54.05 -23.22 19.12
C VAL A 135 -55.52 -22.88 18.82
N LEU A 136 -55.83 -22.34 17.63
CA LEU A 136 -57.21 -22.08 17.18
C LEU A 136 -57.93 -23.33 16.62
N LYS A 137 -57.21 -24.32 16.07
CA LYS A 137 -57.74 -25.62 15.62
C LYS A 137 -57.05 -26.77 16.36
N ASN A 138 -57.43 -27.01 17.61
CA ASN A 138 -57.58 -28.36 18.22
C ASN A 138 -57.76 -28.28 19.75
N LYS A 139 -59.01 -28.22 20.21
CA LYS A 139 -59.47 -29.16 21.24
C LYS A 139 -59.57 -30.53 20.53
N ASN A 140 -58.95 -31.56 21.12
CA ASN A 140 -58.91 -32.97 20.65
C ASN A 140 -57.96 -33.32 19.49
N LYS A 141 -56.71 -33.64 19.82
CA LYS A 141 -56.12 -35.00 19.65
C LYS A 141 -54.61 -34.95 19.90
N LYS A 142 -54.16 -35.76 20.85
CA LYS A 142 -52.77 -36.24 20.98
C LYS A 142 -52.38 -37.02 19.72
N LYS A 143 -51.24 -36.68 19.10
CA LYS A 143 -50.21 -37.66 18.75
C LYS A 143 -48.89 -36.99 18.35
N ASN A 144 -47.82 -37.57 18.88
CA ASN A 144 -46.41 -37.33 18.56
C ASN A 144 -46.12 -37.18 17.06
N LYS A 145 -45.28 -36.20 16.74
CA LYS A 145 -44.15 -36.34 15.81
C LYS A 145 -43.22 -35.14 16.02
N GLY A 146 -42.02 -35.41 16.53
CA GLY A 146 -40.97 -34.40 16.68
C GLY A 146 -40.51 -33.91 15.30
N GLU A 147 -40.67 -32.62 15.04
CA GLU A 147 -40.05 -31.96 13.89
C GLU A 147 -38.57 -31.75 14.22
N LYS A 148 -37.71 -32.63 13.67
CA LYS A 148 -36.26 -32.45 13.73
C LYS A 148 -35.89 -31.16 13.00
N PHE A 149 -35.25 -30.27 13.74
CA PHE A 149 -34.75 -28.97 13.30
C PHE A 149 -33.74 -29.16 12.14
N GLU A 150 -34.09 -28.74 10.91
CA GLU A 150 -33.19 -28.80 9.75
C GLU A 150 -32.12 -27.69 9.76
N MET A 151 -31.31 -27.63 10.81
CA MET A 151 -30.13 -26.75 10.88
C MET A 151 -29.05 -27.21 9.86
N GLY A 152 -28.97 -28.51 9.61
CA GLY A 152 -27.94 -29.12 8.76
C GLY A 152 -28.00 -28.71 7.29
N LYS A 153 -29.18 -28.37 6.74
CA LYS A 153 -29.27 -27.92 5.33
C LYS A 153 -28.90 -26.45 5.16
N ILE A 154 -29.14 -25.61 6.16
CA ILE A 154 -28.76 -24.18 6.12
C ILE A 154 -27.25 -24.04 6.34
N LEU A 155 -26.68 -24.81 7.28
CA LEU A 155 -25.23 -24.87 7.50
C LEU A 155 -24.49 -25.43 6.27
N LYS A 156 -25.08 -26.41 5.57
CA LYS A 156 -24.59 -26.94 4.28
C LYS A 156 -24.71 -25.94 3.13
N LEU A 157 -25.72 -25.08 3.10
CA LEU A 157 -25.85 -24.02 2.09
C LEU A 157 -24.85 -22.88 2.33
N ILE A 158 -24.54 -22.56 3.58
CA ILE A 158 -23.52 -21.56 3.93
C ILE A 158 -22.13 -22.10 3.61
N THR A 159 -21.83 -23.36 3.97
CA THR A 159 -20.54 -24.01 3.63
C THR A 159 -20.41 -24.30 2.13
N ALA A 160 -21.48 -24.66 1.42
CA ALA A 160 -21.44 -24.84 -0.04
C ALA A 160 -21.39 -23.51 -0.80
N GLY A 161 -22.00 -22.43 -0.29
CA GLY A 161 -21.92 -21.10 -0.88
C GLY A 161 -20.54 -20.46 -0.72
N THR A 162 -19.88 -20.66 0.43
CA THR A 162 -18.50 -20.21 0.64
C THR A 162 -17.48 -21.13 -0.04
N MET A 163 -17.71 -22.45 -0.11
CA MET A 163 -16.88 -23.37 -0.89
C MET A 163 -17.03 -23.18 -2.39
N ALA A 164 -18.22 -22.92 -2.94
CA ALA A 164 -18.38 -22.76 -4.39
C ALA A 164 -17.73 -21.47 -4.93
N LEU A 165 -17.64 -20.41 -4.13
CA LEU A 165 -16.93 -19.17 -4.51
C LEU A 165 -15.41 -19.26 -4.29
N THR A 166 -14.95 -20.09 -3.34
CA THR A 166 -13.51 -20.35 -3.13
C THR A 166 -12.95 -21.41 -4.11
N LEU A 167 -13.76 -22.38 -4.54
CA LEU A 167 -13.35 -23.43 -5.49
C LEU A 167 -13.40 -22.99 -6.97
N SER A 168 -14.16 -21.96 -7.33
CA SER A 168 -14.18 -21.44 -8.71
C SER A 168 -13.01 -20.50 -9.04
N ILE A 169 -12.19 -20.14 -8.06
CA ILE A 169 -10.90 -19.44 -8.25
C ILE A 169 -9.70 -20.29 -7.77
N GLY A 170 -9.94 -21.33 -6.95
CA GLY A 170 -8.89 -22.15 -6.34
C GLY A 170 -8.27 -23.28 -7.19
N MET A 171 -8.62 -23.44 -8.48
CA MET A 171 -8.11 -24.53 -9.34
C MET A 171 -7.17 -24.09 -10.48
N LEU A 172 -6.63 -22.87 -10.44
CA LEU A 172 -5.53 -22.44 -11.33
C LEU A 172 -4.22 -22.12 -10.59
N GLY A 173 -4.14 -22.45 -9.30
CA GLY A 173 -3.01 -22.15 -8.44
C GLY A 173 -2.25 -23.36 -7.93
N CYS A 174 -2.02 -24.40 -8.75
CA CYS A 174 -0.87 -25.28 -8.49
C CYS A 174 0.40 -24.54 -8.94
N GLY A 175 0.73 -23.47 -8.21
CA GLY A 175 2.00 -22.77 -8.35
C GLY A 175 3.12 -23.71 -7.90
N ALA A 176 4.06 -23.96 -8.80
CA ALA A 176 5.32 -24.60 -8.51
C ALA A 176 5.95 -24.00 -7.24
N LYS A 177 6.70 -24.83 -6.48
CA LYS A 177 7.44 -24.43 -5.29
C LYS A 177 8.23 -23.13 -5.55
N SER A 178 7.74 -22.02 -5.00
CA SER A 178 8.39 -20.70 -5.01
C SER A 178 9.58 -20.62 -4.03
N SER A 179 9.99 -21.71 -3.38
CA SER A 179 11.01 -21.67 -2.32
C SER A 179 12.41 -21.33 -2.82
N ASP A 180 12.70 -21.60 -4.10
CA ASP A 180 14.08 -21.59 -4.61
C ASP A 180 14.43 -20.30 -5.37
N LYS A 181 13.44 -19.43 -5.65
CA LYS A 181 13.66 -18.14 -6.33
C LYS A 181 14.09 -17.05 -5.35
N VAL A 182 15.00 -16.19 -5.77
CA VAL A 182 15.41 -14.98 -5.04
C VAL A 182 14.27 -13.97 -5.04
N VAL A 183 13.91 -13.48 -3.86
CA VAL A 183 12.87 -12.45 -3.70
C VAL A 183 13.52 -11.08 -3.68
N ILE A 184 13.10 -10.21 -4.60
CA ILE A 184 13.56 -8.83 -4.71
C ILE A 184 12.41 -7.89 -4.31
N TYR A 185 12.59 -7.12 -3.25
CA TYR A 185 11.67 -6.04 -2.89
C TYR A 185 12.25 -4.69 -3.31
N THR A 186 11.46 -3.85 -3.96
CA THR A 186 11.92 -2.57 -4.52
C THR A 186 10.95 -1.43 -4.25
N ASN A 187 11.47 -0.21 -4.08
CA ASN A 187 10.67 1.03 -4.11
C ASN A 187 10.83 1.84 -5.40
N ALA A 188 11.57 1.31 -6.38
CA ALA A 188 11.90 2.04 -7.60
C ALA A 188 10.66 2.24 -8.49
N ASP A 189 10.72 3.27 -9.35
CA ASP A 189 9.66 3.47 -10.34
C ASP A 189 9.63 2.35 -11.38
N GLU A 190 8.53 2.27 -12.12
CA GLU A 190 8.25 1.21 -13.10
C GLU A 190 9.35 1.05 -14.15
N GLU A 191 9.92 2.16 -14.59
CA GLU A 191 10.94 2.19 -15.63
C GLU A 191 12.28 1.58 -15.14
N ALA A 192 12.71 1.92 -13.93
CA ALA A 192 13.88 1.29 -13.32
C ALA A 192 13.66 -0.21 -13.09
N ILE A 193 12.44 -0.60 -12.70
CA ILE A 193 12.07 -2.02 -12.55
C ILE A 193 12.18 -2.74 -13.88
N GLU A 194 11.61 -2.19 -14.95
CA GLU A 194 11.65 -2.78 -16.29
C GLU A 194 13.11 -2.96 -16.76
N ILE A 195 13.96 -1.95 -16.56
CA ILE A 195 15.40 -2.03 -16.89
C ILE A 195 16.09 -3.15 -16.11
N MET A 196 15.86 -3.22 -14.78
CA MET A 196 16.42 -4.29 -13.95
C MET A 196 15.95 -5.67 -14.39
N GLN A 197 14.66 -5.83 -14.70
CA GLN A 197 14.10 -7.11 -15.14
C GLN A 197 14.65 -7.53 -16.51
N ASN A 198 14.70 -6.62 -17.48
CA ASN A 198 15.24 -6.89 -18.82
C ASN A 198 16.71 -7.31 -18.73
N THR A 199 17.52 -6.58 -17.96
CA THR A 199 18.93 -6.92 -17.74
C THR A 199 19.09 -8.31 -17.13
N LEU A 200 18.34 -8.62 -16.07
CA LEU A 200 18.37 -9.93 -15.42
C LEU A 200 17.95 -11.06 -16.37
N ASN A 201 16.92 -10.83 -17.19
CA ASN A 201 16.41 -11.81 -18.14
C ASN A 201 17.44 -12.08 -19.25
N GLU A 202 18.03 -11.04 -19.82
CA GLU A 202 19.11 -11.13 -20.83
C GLU A 202 20.34 -11.88 -20.29
N LYS A 203 20.63 -11.75 -18.99
CA LYS A 203 21.72 -12.46 -18.30
C LYS A 203 21.32 -13.88 -17.84
N GLY A 204 20.11 -14.35 -18.15
CA GLY A 204 19.66 -15.72 -17.88
C GLY A 204 19.13 -15.96 -16.46
N TYR A 205 18.58 -14.93 -15.80
CA TYR A 205 17.98 -15.02 -14.47
C TYR A 205 16.44 -15.01 -14.46
N GLU A 206 15.77 -14.98 -15.61
CA GLU A 206 14.29 -14.87 -15.72
C GLU A 206 13.52 -15.82 -14.79
N ASP A 207 13.96 -17.07 -14.68
CA ASP A 207 13.32 -18.08 -13.81
C ASP A 207 13.88 -18.15 -12.38
N LYS A 208 14.83 -17.29 -12.02
CA LYS A 208 15.58 -17.35 -10.75
C LYS A 208 15.14 -16.31 -9.73
N TYR A 209 14.35 -15.31 -10.12
CA TYR A 209 13.87 -14.29 -9.19
C TYR A 209 12.36 -14.07 -9.29
N VAL A 210 11.83 -13.43 -8.25
CA VAL A 210 10.54 -12.76 -8.24
C VAL A 210 10.75 -11.36 -7.69
N LEU A 211 10.23 -10.36 -8.38
CA LEU A 211 10.35 -8.96 -8.00
C LEU A 211 8.98 -8.42 -7.58
N GLN A 212 8.95 -7.71 -6.46
CA GLN A 212 7.76 -7.04 -5.97
C GLN A 212 8.05 -5.60 -5.58
N SER A 213 7.21 -4.69 -6.07
CA SER A 213 7.32 -3.28 -5.77
C SER A 213 6.40 -2.84 -4.63
N PHE A 214 6.85 -1.81 -3.90
CA PHE A 214 6.18 -1.19 -2.77
C PHE A 214 6.43 0.33 -2.80
N GLY A 215 5.53 1.12 -2.19
CA GLY A 215 5.86 2.52 -1.91
C GLY A 215 7.00 2.64 -0.89
N THR A 216 7.74 3.75 -0.93
CA THR A 216 8.93 3.94 -0.07
C THR A 216 8.61 3.77 1.41
N SER A 217 7.59 4.44 1.95
CA SER A 217 7.23 4.28 3.36
C SER A 217 6.75 2.88 3.72
N GLU A 218 6.15 2.16 2.77
CA GLU A 218 5.68 0.79 2.99
C GLU A 218 6.83 -0.20 3.09
N LEU A 219 7.77 -0.17 2.13
CA LEU A 219 8.96 -1.01 2.18
C LEU A 219 9.85 -0.62 3.37
N GLY A 220 10.05 0.68 3.59
CA GLY A 220 10.81 1.19 4.73
C GLY A 220 10.27 0.69 6.07
N GLY A 221 8.96 0.79 6.28
CA GLY A 221 8.29 0.26 7.47
C GLY A 221 8.50 -1.26 7.64
N LYS A 222 8.44 -2.02 6.55
CA LYS A 222 8.74 -3.47 6.56
C LYS A 222 10.19 -3.76 6.96
N LEU A 223 11.17 -3.06 6.40
CA LEU A 223 12.59 -3.26 6.75
C LEU A 223 12.83 -3.04 8.25
N ILE A 224 12.27 -1.95 8.78
CA ILE A 224 12.42 -1.58 10.19
C ILE A 224 11.71 -2.57 11.13
N ALA A 225 10.54 -3.08 10.74
CA ALA A 225 9.73 -3.97 11.59
C ALA A 225 10.08 -5.45 11.48
N GLU A 226 10.36 -5.95 10.27
CA GLU A 226 10.57 -7.38 10.01
C GLU A 226 12.06 -7.77 10.13
N GLY A 227 12.99 -6.84 9.90
CA GLY A 227 14.43 -7.08 9.97
C GLY A 227 14.87 -8.23 9.07
N ASP A 228 15.78 -9.08 9.55
CA ASP A 228 16.28 -10.26 8.83
C ASP A 228 15.20 -11.32 8.55
N LYS A 229 13.99 -11.19 9.12
CA LYS A 229 12.86 -12.08 8.88
C LYS A 229 11.99 -11.66 7.70
N ILE A 230 12.24 -10.50 7.08
CA ILE A 230 11.54 -10.06 5.87
C ILE A 230 11.56 -11.15 4.80
N GLU A 231 10.54 -11.31 3.97
CA GLU A 231 10.58 -12.35 2.93
C GLU A 231 11.71 -12.14 1.90
N ALA A 232 12.09 -10.88 1.65
CA ALA A 232 13.10 -10.51 0.67
C ALA A 232 14.49 -11.11 0.93
N ASP A 233 15.16 -11.48 -0.16
CA ASP A 233 16.58 -11.82 -0.19
C ASP A 233 17.42 -10.62 -0.67
N ILE A 234 16.85 -9.79 -1.55
CA ILE A 234 17.43 -8.53 -2.05
C ILE A 234 16.43 -7.40 -1.80
N VAL A 235 16.93 -6.25 -1.38
CA VAL A 235 16.14 -5.02 -1.32
C VAL A 235 16.83 -3.94 -2.14
N THR A 236 16.07 -3.21 -2.95
CA THR A 236 16.49 -1.94 -3.54
C THR A 236 15.66 -0.84 -2.90
N MET A 237 16.30 0.04 -2.15
CA MET A 237 15.62 0.97 -1.25
C MET A 237 16.40 2.28 -1.12
N SER A 238 15.73 3.38 -0.79
CA SER A 238 16.41 4.62 -0.38
C SER A 238 17.48 4.34 0.69
N SER A 239 18.70 4.85 0.47
CA SER A 239 19.90 4.44 1.22
C SER A 239 19.77 4.68 2.72
N TYR A 240 19.13 5.77 3.13
CA TYR A 240 18.87 6.08 4.54
C TYR A 240 18.00 5.02 5.25
N PHE A 241 17.09 4.35 4.55
CA PHE A 241 16.32 3.23 5.10
C PHE A 241 17.17 1.97 5.23
N ILE A 242 18.05 1.70 4.27
CA ILE A 242 19.00 0.59 4.33
C ILE A 242 19.95 0.77 5.52
N GLU A 243 20.52 1.96 5.68
CA GLU A 243 21.42 2.28 6.79
C GLU A 243 20.70 2.19 8.13
N SER A 244 19.51 2.79 8.26
CA SER A 244 18.74 2.73 9.51
C SER A 244 18.30 1.30 9.86
N ALA A 245 17.94 0.49 8.85
CA ALA A 245 17.62 -0.92 9.05
C ALA A 245 18.86 -1.74 9.44
N GLN A 246 20.03 -1.41 8.89
CA GLN A 246 21.29 -2.05 9.28
C GLN A 246 21.66 -1.71 10.73
N GLU A 247 21.59 -0.44 11.12
CA GLU A 247 21.91 0.01 12.47
C GLU A 247 20.98 -0.63 13.51
N LYS A 248 19.68 -0.75 13.19
CA LYS A 248 18.67 -1.29 14.10
C LYS A 248 18.66 -2.82 14.17
N ASN A 249 18.81 -3.50 13.03
CA ASN A 249 18.51 -4.93 12.89
C ASN A 249 19.71 -5.78 12.43
N ASN A 250 20.86 -5.20 12.09
CA ASN A 250 22.01 -5.89 11.47
C ASN A 250 21.58 -6.77 10.29
N MET A 251 20.80 -6.18 9.40
CA MET A 251 19.93 -6.87 8.44
C MET A 251 20.65 -7.39 7.20
N PHE A 252 21.74 -6.75 6.77
CA PHE A 252 22.40 -6.99 5.48
C PHE A 252 23.76 -7.64 5.63
N THR A 253 24.17 -8.38 4.61
CA THR A 253 25.51 -8.98 4.52
C THR A 253 26.44 -8.09 3.69
N ASP A 254 27.74 -8.20 3.92
CA ASP A 254 28.74 -7.47 3.14
C ASP A 254 28.67 -7.93 1.67
N LEU A 255 28.73 -6.98 0.73
CA LEU A 255 28.77 -7.28 -0.69
C LEU A 255 30.08 -7.98 -1.04
N THR A 256 30.03 -9.00 -1.90
CA THR A 256 31.22 -9.75 -2.32
C THR A 256 31.84 -9.23 -3.61
N PHE A 257 31.30 -8.15 -4.16
CA PHE A 257 31.77 -7.52 -5.38
C PHE A 257 32.18 -6.08 -5.07
N ASP A 258 33.25 -5.63 -5.72
CA ASP A 258 33.78 -4.28 -5.53
C ASP A 258 32.87 -3.23 -6.16
N THR A 259 32.64 -2.15 -5.43
CA THR A 259 31.91 -0.98 -5.88
C THR A 259 32.73 0.26 -5.51
N LYS A 260 32.87 1.19 -6.46
CA LYS A 260 33.64 2.44 -6.27
C LYS A 260 32.73 3.65 -6.45
N PRO A 261 31.75 3.83 -5.55
CA PRO A 261 30.84 4.96 -5.65
C PRO A 261 31.53 6.27 -5.31
N LEU A 262 31.02 7.37 -5.86
CA LEU A 262 31.51 8.73 -5.65
C LEU A 262 31.19 9.26 -4.25
N SER A 263 30.08 8.80 -3.65
CA SER A 263 29.68 9.14 -2.29
C SER A 263 30.24 8.12 -1.29
N GLU A 264 30.27 8.51 0.00
CA GLU A 264 30.57 7.58 1.08
C GLU A 264 29.68 6.34 0.96
N SER A 265 30.31 5.16 1.05
CA SER A 265 29.63 3.89 0.82
C SER A 265 29.79 2.96 1.99
N THR A 266 28.79 2.10 2.12
CA THR A 266 28.80 1.04 3.12
C THR A 266 29.32 -0.24 2.46
N LYS A 267 29.87 -1.13 3.27
CA LYS A 267 30.31 -2.46 2.81
C LYS A 267 29.15 -3.40 2.44
N TYR A 268 27.91 -3.06 2.78
CA TYR A 268 26.73 -3.92 2.67
C TYR A 268 25.70 -3.40 1.66
N SER A 269 25.95 -2.25 1.03
CA SER A 269 25.05 -1.67 0.04
C SER A 269 25.78 -0.96 -1.08
N ALA A 270 25.16 -0.89 -2.26
CA ALA A 270 25.69 -0.18 -3.41
C ALA A 270 24.62 0.72 -4.05
N PRO A 271 24.95 1.97 -4.43
CA PRO A 271 23.97 2.88 -5.02
C PRO A 271 23.60 2.46 -6.44
N ILE A 272 22.31 2.55 -6.79
CA ILE A 272 21.80 2.16 -8.12
C ILE A 272 21.08 3.31 -8.83
N LEU A 273 20.37 4.17 -8.08
CA LEU A 273 19.61 5.31 -8.62
C LEU A 273 19.92 6.58 -7.84
N GLY A 274 19.99 7.70 -8.56
CA GLY A 274 20.03 9.04 -7.97
C GLY A 274 18.78 9.82 -8.36
N ASN A 275 18.05 10.28 -7.35
CA ASN A 275 16.75 10.90 -7.47
C ASN A 275 16.83 12.37 -7.05
N THR A 276 16.91 13.26 -8.04
CA THR A 276 17.00 14.72 -7.82
C THR A 276 15.63 15.38 -7.90
N GLY A 277 15.31 16.20 -6.90
CA GLY A 277 14.05 16.95 -6.83
C GLY A 277 14.07 18.21 -7.70
N SER A 278 12.95 18.54 -8.32
CA SER A 278 12.78 19.76 -9.13
C SER A 278 11.29 20.09 -9.31
N LEU A 279 11.02 21.34 -9.72
CA LEU A 279 9.73 21.77 -10.21
C LEU A 279 9.58 21.41 -11.69
N PHE A 280 8.36 21.17 -12.12
CA PHE A 280 8.03 21.07 -13.54
C PHE A 280 6.70 21.72 -13.86
N VAL A 281 6.64 22.29 -15.05
CA VAL A 281 5.63 23.25 -15.45
C VAL A 281 5.05 22.85 -16.80
N ASN A 282 3.73 22.98 -16.94
CA ASN A 282 3.06 22.95 -18.23
C ASN A 282 2.84 24.39 -18.73
N PRO A 283 3.63 24.89 -19.70
CA PRO A 283 3.55 26.28 -20.15
C PRO A 283 2.20 26.62 -20.79
N ILE A 284 1.51 25.64 -21.41
CA ILE A 284 0.18 25.83 -21.98
C ILE A 284 -0.82 26.18 -20.86
N VAL A 285 -0.79 25.42 -19.75
CA VAL A 285 -1.69 25.66 -18.62
C VAL A 285 -1.33 26.96 -17.89
N LEU A 286 -0.05 27.31 -17.77
CA LEU A 286 0.34 28.62 -17.22
C LEU A 286 -0.27 29.76 -18.04
N GLU A 287 -0.17 29.72 -19.37
CA GLU A 287 -0.73 30.73 -20.25
C GLU A 287 -2.27 30.79 -20.15
N GLU A 288 -2.94 29.63 -20.21
CA GLU A 288 -4.40 29.53 -20.10
C GLU A 288 -4.94 30.07 -18.75
N LYS A 289 -4.18 29.90 -17.67
CA LYS A 289 -4.52 30.36 -16.32
C LYS A 289 -3.95 31.73 -15.99
N ASN A 290 -3.23 32.37 -16.92
CA ASN A 290 -2.57 33.66 -16.75
C ASN A 290 -1.66 33.69 -15.50
N LEU A 291 -0.83 32.65 -15.37
CA LEU A 291 0.12 32.47 -14.26
C LEU A 291 1.53 32.89 -14.69
N SER A 292 2.28 33.46 -13.74
CA SER A 292 3.70 33.75 -13.94
C SER A 292 4.52 32.46 -13.90
N MET A 293 5.65 32.38 -14.63
CA MET A 293 6.58 31.24 -14.50
C MET A 293 7.19 31.25 -13.08
N PRO A 294 7.13 30.15 -12.30
CA PRO A 294 7.74 30.11 -10.99
C PRO A 294 9.26 29.95 -11.10
N GLU A 295 10.01 30.50 -10.14
CA GLU A 295 11.46 30.30 -10.00
C GLU A 295 11.81 29.51 -8.73
N SER A 296 10.88 29.46 -7.78
CA SER A 296 11.07 28.90 -6.44
C SER A 296 9.87 28.04 -6.02
N ILE A 297 10.07 27.19 -5.02
CA ILE A 297 8.97 26.48 -4.35
C ILE A 297 8.05 27.49 -3.65
N LYS A 298 8.62 28.54 -3.05
CA LYS A 298 7.87 29.62 -2.39
C LYS A 298 6.90 30.33 -3.34
N ASP A 299 7.21 30.46 -4.63
CA ASP A 299 6.29 31.06 -5.62
C ASP A 299 4.96 30.31 -5.72
N LEU A 300 4.97 29.00 -5.51
CA LEU A 300 3.77 28.16 -5.57
C LEU A 300 2.80 28.39 -4.40
N THR A 301 3.21 29.16 -3.39
CA THR A 301 2.33 29.58 -2.28
C THR A 301 1.46 30.78 -2.63
N LYS A 302 1.70 31.46 -3.76
CA LYS A 302 0.90 32.62 -4.17
C LYS A 302 -0.55 32.22 -4.43
N PRO A 303 -1.55 33.06 -4.10
CA PRO A 303 -2.97 32.72 -4.26
C PRO A 303 -3.39 32.34 -5.68
N GLU A 304 -2.66 32.83 -6.69
CA GLU A 304 -2.89 32.50 -8.11
C GLU A 304 -2.71 31.01 -8.43
N TYR A 305 -1.90 30.29 -7.63
CA TYR A 305 -1.62 28.87 -7.80
C TYR A 305 -2.62 27.92 -7.12
N LYS A 306 -3.68 28.46 -6.52
CA LYS A 306 -4.66 27.66 -5.80
C LYS A 306 -5.29 26.58 -6.68
N ASP A 307 -5.28 25.34 -6.21
CA ASP A 307 -5.75 24.13 -6.89
C ASP A 307 -5.03 23.86 -8.24
N LEU A 308 -3.87 24.48 -8.47
CA LEU A 308 -3.08 24.37 -9.72
C LEU A 308 -1.65 23.87 -9.48
N VAL A 309 -1.40 23.28 -8.30
CA VAL A 309 -0.11 22.71 -7.91
C VAL A 309 -0.30 21.25 -7.53
N SER A 310 0.63 20.37 -7.90
CA SER A 310 0.67 19.00 -7.39
C SER A 310 2.00 18.69 -6.71
N ILE A 311 1.95 18.08 -5.53
CA ILE A 311 3.13 17.68 -4.76
C ILE A 311 2.99 16.25 -4.26
N PRO A 312 4.09 15.53 -4.02
CA PRO A 312 4.02 14.21 -3.41
C PRO A 312 3.78 14.33 -1.88
N ASN A 313 3.25 13.27 -1.28
CA ASN A 313 3.01 13.16 0.17
C ASN A 313 4.23 12.54 0.88
N ILE A 314 4.82 13.25 1.85
CA ILE A 314 5.98 12.77 2.62
C ILE A 314 5.69 11.55 3.48
N ASN A 315 4.43 11.29 3.80
CA ASN A 315 4.05 10.08 4.53
C ASN A 315 4.12 8.82 3.65
N ASP A 316 4.11 8.97 2.32
CA ASP A 316 4.05 7.85 1.37
C ASP A 316 5.32 7.74 0.50
N SER A 317 5.93 8.87 0.12
CA SER A 317 6.99 8.98 -0.88
C SER A 317 8.19 9.78 -0.40
N SER A 318 9.41 9.25 -0.60
CA SER A 318 10.65 9.97 -0.31
C SER A 318 10.91 11.16 -1.24
N THR A 319 10.26 11.23 -2.41
CA THR A 319 10.36 12.40 -3.30
C THR A 319 9.82 13.66 -2.63
N ALA A 320 8.80 13.55 -1.78
CA ALA A 320 8.30 14.69 -0.99
C ALA A 320 9.29 15.13 0.07
N TRP A 321 10.20 14.26 0.48
CA TRP A 321 11.23 14.64 1.43
C TRP A 321 12.26 15.59 0.79
N LEU A 322 12.52 15.48 -0.52
CA LEU A 322 13.35 16.43 -1.26
C LEU A 322 12.75 17.85 -1.24
N LEU A 323 11.42 17.95 -1.37
CA LEU A 323 10.68 19.21 -1.25
C LEU A 323 10.82 19.81 0.15
N VAL A 324 10.60 19.00 1.19
CA VAL A 324 10.69 19.44 2.58
C VAL A 324 12.11 19.84 2.96
N GLN A 325 13.12 19.09 2.50
CA GLN A 325 14.54 19.44 2.67
C GLN A 325 14.86 20.80 2.05
N ALA A 326 14.36 21.08 0.84
CA ALA A 326 14.57 22.37 0.18
C ALA A 326 13.95 23.53 0.97
N ILE A 327 12.71 23.35 1.46
CA ILE A 327 12.02 24.36 2.26
C ILE A 327 12.74 24.62 3.58
N ILE A 328 13.08 23.57 4.34
CA ILE A 328 13.71 23.70 5.65
C ILE A 328 15.13 24.25 5.52
N SER A 329 15.90 23.78 4.53
CA SER A 329 17.28 24.24 4.32
C SER A 329 17.35 25.73 3.97
N GLU A 330 16.37 26.26 3.23
CA GLU A 330 16.38 27.67 2.82
C GLU A 330 15.72 28.60 3.85
N TYR A 331 14.62 28.17 4.48
CA TYR A 331 13.76 29.04 5.30
C TYR A 331 13.75 28.70 6.80
N GLY A 332 14.40 27.61 7.19
CA GLY A 332 14.29 27.06 8.55
C GLY A 332 12.89 26.56 8.88
N GLU A 333 12.68 26.11 10.12
CA GLU A 333 11.43 25.47 10.51
C GLU A 333 10.25 26.46 10.62
N GLU A 334 10.45 27.66 11.17
CA GLU A 334 9.33 28.58 11.44
C GLU A 334 8.71 29.14 10.15
N GLU A 335 9.54 29.72 9.28
CA GLU A 335 9.07 30.22 7.98
C GLU A 335 8.73 29.06 7.03
N GLY A 336 9.52 27.99 7.07
CA GLY A 336 9.25 26.78 6.28
C GLY A 336 7.90 26.15 6.58
N ALA A 337 7.44 26.15 7.84
CA ALA A 337 6.13 25.63 8.22
C ALA A 337 5.00 26.44 7.59
N LYS A 338 5.14 27.77 7.52
CA LYS A 338 4.17 28.64 6.86
C LYS A 338 4.13 28.39 5.35
N ILE A 339 5.31 28.29 4.71
CA ILE A 339 5.42 27.98 3.28
C ILE A 339 4.79 26.62 2.97
N THR A 340 5.08 25.61 3.78
CA THR A 340 4.52 24.26 3.62
C THR A 340 3.01 24.28 3.76
N LYS A 341 2.47 25.01 4.73
CA LYS A 341 1.02 25.17 4.92
C LYS A 341 0.35 25.79 3.70
N ASP A 342 0.88 26.92 3.22
CA ASP A 342 0.31 27.63 2.07
C ASP A 342 0.44 26.80 0.78
N LEU A 343 1.55 26.07 0.62
CA LEU A 343 1.76 25.13 -0.49
C LEU A 343 0.77 23.97 -0.46
N VAL A 344 0.55 23.35 0.70
CA VAL A 344 -0.43 22.27 0.90
C VAL A 344 -1.85 22.77 0.62
N ALA A 345 -2.17 23.99 1.05
CA ALA A 345 -3.46 24.62 0.77
C ALA A 345 -3.68 24.85 -0.73
N ASN A 346 -2.63 25.25 -1.47
CA ASN A 346 -2.70 25.42 -2.92
C ASN A 346 -2.69 24.08 -3.68
N ALA A 347 -2.03 23.05 -3.15
CA ALA A 347 -2.06 21.72 -3.75
C ALA A 347 -3.44 21.06 -3.60
N GLY A 348 -4.14 21.33 -2.49
CA GLY A 348 -5.51 20.88 -2.28
C GLY A 348 -5.66 19.36 -2.47
N PRO A 349 -6.49 18.89 -3.43
CA PRO A 349 -6.67 17.46 -3.69
C PRO A 349 -5.52 16.81 -4.47
N HIS A 350 -4.55 17.58 -4.96
CA HIS A 350 -3.45 17.13 -5.83
C HIS A 350 -2.19 16.74 -5.05
N ILE A 351 -2.36 16.25 -3.82
CA ILE A 351 -1.30 15.66 -3.01
C ILE A 351 -1.23 14.16 -3.32
N GLU A 352 -0.14 13.73 -3.93
CA GLU A 352 -0.02 12.39 -4.53
C GLU A 352 0.79 11.44 -3.63
N SER A 353 0.32 10.20 -3.46
CA SER A 353 1.05 9.19 -2.67
C SER A 353 2.31 8.65 -3.37
N SER A 354 2.50 8.93 -4.66
CA SER A 354 3.66 8.50 -5.45
C SER A 354 4.53 9.70 -5.82
N GLY A 355 5.86 9.52 -5.79
CA GLY A 355 6.82 10.54 -6.24
C GLY A 355 6.64 10.94 -7.70
N SER A 356 6.21 9.99 -8.53
CA SER A 356 5.91 10.15 -9.95
C SER A 356 4.46 10.56 -10.23
N GLY A 357 3.62 10.76 -9.21
CA GLY A 357 2.23 11.18 -9.34
C GLY A 357 2.08 12.60 -9.90
N PRO A 358 2.78 13.61 -9.35
CA PRO A 358 2.57 15.00 -9.74
C PRO A 358 2.85 15.29 -11.22
N ILE A 359 3.87 14.65 -11.82
CA ILE A 359 4.16 14.87 -13.24
C ILE A 359 3.05 14.36 -14.15
N LYS A 360 2.33 13.31 -13.76
CA LYS A 360 1.19 12.79 -14.52
C LYS A 360 0.04 13.80 -14.55
N LYS A 361 -0.16 14.55 -13.45
CA LYS A 361 -1.16 15.62 -13.36
C LYS A 361 -0.81 16.82 -14.23
N VAL A 362 0.47 17.22 -14.23
CA VAL A 362 0.98 18.31 -15.09
C VAL A 362 0.91 17.92 -16.58
N ARG A 363 1.28 16.68 -16.93
CA ARG A 363 1.14 16.11 -18.28
C ARG A 363 -0.31 16.11 -18.77
N ALA A 364 -1.24 15.78 -17.89
CA ALA A 364 -2.67 15.76 -18.19
C ALA A 364 -3.29 17.17 -18.27
N GLY A 365 -2.54 18.22 -17.90
CA GLY A 365 -3.05 19.58 -17.80
C GLY A 365 -4.06 19.80 -16.66
N GLU A 366 -4.11 18.89 -15.68
CA GLU A 366 -4.99 19.03 -14.51
C GLU A 366 -4.50 20.15 -13.58
N VAL A 367 -3.18 20.35 -13.51
CA VAL A 367 -2.51 21.39 -12.73
C VAL A 367 -1.42 22.04 -13.58
N ALA A 368 -1.04 23.28 -13.25
CA ALA A 368 -0.04 24.03 -14.01
C ALA A 368 1.40 23.64 -13.63
N VAL A 369 1.63 23.40 -12.34
CA VAL A 369 2.97 23.13 -11.79
C VAL A 369 2.93 21.91 -10.89
N GLY A 370 4.04 21.18 -10.84
CA GLY A 370 4.24 20.15 -9.83
C GLY A 370 5.68 20.09 -9.34
N PHE A 371 5.86 19.41 -8.21
CA PHE A 371 7.18 19.04 -7.70
C PHE A 371 7.35 17.53 -7.80
N GLY A 372 8.54 17.07 -8.20
CA GLY A 372 8.84 15.65 -8.26
C GLY A 372 10.27 15.39 -8.72
N LEU A 373 10.47 14.32 -9.49
CA LEU A 373 11.79 13.93 -9.96
C LEU A 373 12.17 14.66 -11.25
N ARG A 374 13.30 15.37 -11.21
CA ARG A 374 13.81 16.23 -12.29
C ARG A 374 13.93 15.50 -13.63
N HIS A 375 14.43 14.27 -13.60
CA HIS A 375 14.72 13.51 -14.82
C HIS A 375 13.48 13.29 -15.69
N GLN A 376 12.30 13.14 -15.08
CA GLN A 376 11.05 12.90 -15.79
C GLN A 376 10.63 14.11 -16.62
N ALA A 377 10.82 15.32 -16.08
CA ALA A 377 10.52 16.57 -16.78
C ALA A 377 11.56 16.87 -17.88
N VAL A 378 12.83 16.58 -17.63
CA VAL A 378 13.89 16.70 -18.64
C VAL A 378 13.66 15.75 -19.81
N ALA A 379 13.23 14.51 -19.54
CA ALA A 379 12.89 13.53 -20.56
C ALA A 379 11.69 14.00 -21.41
N ASP A 380 10.60 14.46 -20.77
CA ASP A 380 9.44 14.97 -21.49
C ASP A 380 9.76 16.17 -22.38
N SER A 381 10.55 17.11 -21.87
CA SER A 381 11.01 18.28 -22.62
C SER A 381 11.83 17.86 -23.86
N ALA A 382 12.73 16.87 -23.69
CA ALA A 382 13.54 16.32 -24.78
C ALA A 382 12.69 15.59 -25.84
N GLU A 383 11.55 15.02 -25.47
CA GLU A 383 10.57 14.42 -26.38
C GLU A 383 9.66 15.45 -27.07
N GLY A 384 9.81 16.74 -26.76
CA GLY A 384 8.99 17.82 -27.33
C GLY A 384 7.59 17.92 -26.72
N LYS A 385 7.35 17.30 -25.56
CA LYS A 385 6.11 17.50 -24.80
C LYS A 385 6.13 18.89 -24.16
N PRO A 386 4.96 19.51 -23.92
CA PRO A 386 4.86 20.83 -23.29
C PRO A 386 5.09 20.71 -21.77
N ILE A 387 6.30 20.33 -21.37
CA ILE A 387 6.73 20.20 -19.99
C ILE A 387 8.14 20.80 -19.90
N GLU A 388 8.32 21.71 -18.94
CA GLU A 388 9.60 22.34 -18.66
C GLU A 388 10.04 22.01 -17.23
N SER A 389 11.32 21.72 -17.03
CA SER A 389 11.91 21.53 -15.70
C SER A 389 12.44 22.87 -15.20
N ILE A 390 12.07 23.22 -13.97
CA ILE A 390 12.54 24.40 -13.26
C ILE A 390 13.35 23.93 -12.05
N ASP A 391 14.62 24.33 -12.01
CA ASP A 391 15.48 24.10 -10.85
C ASP A 391 15.18 25.20 -9.81
N PRO A 392 14.56 24.86 -8.66
CA PRO A 392 14.10 25.85 -7.69
C PRO A 392 15.27 26.51 -6.98
N THR A 393 15.18 27.81 -6.70
CA THR A 393 16.24 28.58 -6.02
C THR A 393 16.59 28.05 -4.64
N GLU A 394 15.65 27.40 -3.94
CA GLU A 394 15.87 26.73 -2.65
C GLU A 394 16.89 25.59 -2.76
N GLY A 395 17.07 25.02 -3.95
CA GLY A 395 18.05 23.99 -4.25
C GLY A 395 17.45 22.67 -4.72
N ASN A 396 18.22 21.96 -5.54
CA ASN A 396 17.95 20.61 -5.99
C ASN A 396 18.66 19.62 -5.06
N PHE A 397 17.89 19.00 -4.16
CA PHE A 397 18.37 17.92 -3.31
C PHE A 397 18.32 16.60 -4.08
N THR A 398 19.17 15.64 -3.67
CA THR A 398 19.23 14.31 -4.28
C THR A 398 19.19 13.24 -3.22
N LEU A 399 18.32 12.24 -3.41
CA LEU A 399 18.31 11.00 -2.66
C LEU A 399 18.96 9.90 -3.50
N THR A 400 19.65 8.99 -2.83
CA THR A 400 20.22 7.81 -3.49
C THR A 400 19.43 6.57 -3.09
N GLU A 401 19.05 5.74 -4.04
CA GLU A 401 18.54 4.40 -3.79
C GLU A 401 19.66 3.39 -3.99
N SER A 402 19.79 2.48 -3.05
CA SER A 402 20.83 1.47 -3.00
C SER A 402 20.24 0.08 -3.01
N ILE A 403 21.03 -0.89 -3.47
CA ILE A 403 20.74 -2.31 -3.34
C ILE A 403 21.48 -2.88 -2.12
N ALA A 404 20.85 -3.82 -1.42
CA ALA A 404 21.47 -4.59 -0.34
C ALA A 404 20.94 -6.03 -0.33
N VAL A 405 21.78 -6.97 0.12
CA VAL A 405 21.43 -8.40 0.24
C VAL A 405 21.14 -8.73 1.70
N VAL A 406 19.97 -9.28 1.97
CA VAL A 406 19.52 -9.61 3.34
C VAL A 406 20.37 -10.78 3.88
N ASN A 407 20.76 -10.70 5.14
CA ASN A 407 21.59 -11.69 5.83
C ASN A 407 20.79 -12.96 6.19
N LYS A 408 20.33 -13.68 5.15
CA LYS A 408 19.62 -14.95 5.28
C LYS A 408 20.55 -16.09 5.63
N LYS A 409 20.01 -17.09 6.35
CA LYS A 409 20.73 -18.31 6.73
C LYS A 409 20.97 -19.28 5.56
N ASP A 410 20.14 -19.21 4.52
CA ASP A 410 20.31 -20.05 3.33
C ASP A 410 21.48 -19.52 2.48
N GLU A 411 22.64 -20.16 2.61
CA GLU A 411 23.87 -19.74 1.91
C GLU A 411 23.76 -19.88 0.39
N LYS A 412 23.05 -20.90 -0.11
CA LYS A 412 22.90 -21.11 -1.57
C LYS A 412 22.06 -19.99 -2.17
N LYS A 413 20.94 -19.68 -1.51
CA LYS A 413 20.05 -18.60 -1.92
C LYS A 413 20.72 -17.24 -1.79
N ARG A 414 21.46 -17.00 -0.70
CA ARG A 414 22.24 -15.76 -0.49
C ARG A 414 23.33 -15.58 -1.54
N LYS A 415 24.00 -16.66 -1.97
CA LYS A 415 24.97 -16.60 -3.06
C LYS A 415 24.32 -16.19 -4.38
N LEU A 416 23.20 -16.80 -4.74
CA LEU A 416 22.44 -16.42 -5.93
C LEU A 416 21.92 -14.97 -5.84
N ALA A 417 21.48 -14.53 -4.65
CA ALA A 417 21.08 -13.15 -4.42
C ALA A 417 22.24 -12.16 -4.61
N MET A 418 23.46 -12.54 -4.19
CA MET A 418 24.66 -11.74 -4.41
C MET A 418 25.05 -11.64 -5.89
N GLU A 419 24.94 -12.73 -6.64
CA GLU A 419 25.16 -12.75 -8.10
C GLU A 419 24.14 -11.85 -8.83
N ILE A 420 22.85 -11.93 -8.45
CA ILE A 420 21.79 -11.08 -9.00
C ILE A 420 22.02 -9.60 -8.64
N ALA A 421 22.41 -9.30 -7.39
CA ALA A 421 22.71 -7.94 -6.97
C ALA A 421 23.90 -7.35 -7.74
N GLU A 422 24.94 -8.14 -7.99
CA GLU A 422 26.09 -7.73 -8.80
C GLU A 422 25.66 -7.36 -10.24
N VAL A 423 24.82 -8.19 -10.86
CA VAL A 423 24.27 -7.92 -12.21
C VAL A 423 23.46 -6.63 -12.21
N ILE A 424 22.60 -6.40 -11.22
CA ILE A 424 21.83 -5.15 -11.13
C ILE A 424 22.77 -3.93 -11.01
N VAL A 425 23.80 -4.01 -10.18
CA VAL A 425 24.73 -2.90 -9.96
C VAL A 425 25.61 -2.61 -11.17
N LYS A 426 26.11 -3.66 -11.83
CA LYS A 426 27.12 -3.52 -12.89
C LYS A 426 26.52 -3.44 -14.29
N ASP A 427 25.50 -4.24 -14.57
CA ASP A 427 24.94 -4.38 -15.91
C ASP A 427 23.71 -3.48 -16.11
N SER A 428 22.80 -3.35 -15.11
CA SER A 428 21.62 -2.48 -15.29
C SER A 428 21.99 -1.00 -15.28
N ARG A 429 23.13 -0.65 -14.67
CA ARG A 429 23.54 0.74 -14.45
C ARG A 429 23.76 1.53 -15.74
N GLU A 430 24.24 0.87 -16.80
CA GLU A 430 24.46 1.49 -18.11
C GLU A 430 23.16 2.05 -18.71
N GLU A 431 22.05 1.36 -18.51
CA GLU A 431 20.74 1.82 -18.97
C GLU A 431 20.07 2.74 -17.94
N LEU A 432 20.16 2.41 -16.63
CA LEU A 432 19.57 3.21 -15.56
C LEU A 432 20.06 4.67 -15.58
N ILE A 433 21.34 4.92 -15.84
CA ILE A 433 21.89 6.30 -15.87
C ILE A 433 21.31 7.15 -17.01
N LYS A 434 20.76 6.55 -18.07
CA LYS A 434 20.13 7.30 -19.17
C LYS A 434 18.82 7.97 -18.72
N TYR A 435 18.14 7.34 -17.77
CA TYR A 435 16.86 7.82 -17.25
C TYR A 435 16.96 8.42 -15.85
N TYR A 436 17.93 7.99 -15.04
CA TYR A 436 18.28 8.54 -13.73
C TYR A 436 19.69 9.15 -13.79
N PRO A 437 19.86 10.32 -14.42
CA PRO A 437 21.15 10.85 -14.83
C PRO A 437 21.86 11.58 -13.69
N VAL A 438 22.13 10.86 -12.61
CA VAL A 438 23.02 11.25 -11.52
C VAL A 438 24.21 10.30 -11.56
N ALA A 439 25.42 10.82 -11.68
CA ALA A 439 26.63 10.00 -11.59
C ALA A 439 26.80 9.48 -10.15
N LEU A 440 26.92 8.16 -10.01
CA LEU A 440 27.07 7.46 -8.74
C LEU A 440 28.44 6.79 -8.62
N TYR A 441 29.12 6.50 -9.73
CA TYR A 441 30.41 5.79 -9.77
C TYR A 441 31.51 6.58 -10.49
N GLU A 442 32.77 6.28 -10.16
CA GLU A 442 33.93 6.82 -10.88
C GLU A 442 33.85 6.50 -12.39
N GLY A 443 34.07 7.52 -13.23
CA GLY A 443 34.02 7.39 -14.68
C GLY A 443 32.64 7.59 -15.31
N GLU A 444 31.57 7.66 -14.52
CA GLU A 444 30.25 8.01 -15.03
C GLU A 444 30.16 9.51 -15.37
N THR A 445 29.55 9.81 -16.52
CA THR A 445 29.34 11.18 -16.97
C THR A 445 27.89 11.41 -17.34
N VAL A 446 27.36 12.57 -16.97
CA VAL A 446 25.99 13.01 -17.31
C VAL A 446 26.06 14.31 -18.09
N SER A 447 25.23 14.44 -19.12
CA SER A 447 25.19 15.65 -19.96
C SER A 447 24.78 16.89 -19.15
N GLU A 448 25.24 18.09 -19.56
CA GLU A 448 24.95 19.34 -18.85
C GLU A 448 23.44 19.59 -18.62
N LYS A 449 22.57 19.23 -19.57
CA LYS A 449 21.10 19.35 -19.41
C LYS A 449 20.55 18.55 -18.22
N ASN A 450 21.23 17.47 -17.83
CA ASN A 450 20.82 16.60 -16.74
C ASN A 450 21.36 17.05 -15.38
N LYS A 451 22.32 17.99 -15.37
CA LYS A 451 22.85 18.55 -14.13
C LYS A 451 21.88 19.62 -13.62
N PRO A 452 21.43 19.53 -12.36
CA PRO A 452 20.62 20.57 -11.76
C PRO A 452 21.44 21.86 -11.58
N LYS A 453 20.78 23.01 -11.73
CA LYS A 453 21.40 24.33 -11.59
C LYS A 453 21.83 24.63 -10.15
N TYR A 454 21.05 24.18 -9.16
CA TYR A 454 21.24 24.53 -7.74
C TYR A 454 21.44 23.27 -6.88
N SER A 455 22.37 22.39 -7.23
CA SER A 455 22.70 21.20 -6.42
C SER A 455 22.95 21.56 -4.94
N LYS A 456 22.20 20.93 -4.03
CA LYS A 456 22.43 20.98 -2.59
C LYS A 456 22.43 19.58 -1.98
N GLN A 457 23.14 19.44 -0.86
CA GLN A 457 23.03 18.31 0.04
C GLN A 457 22.47 18.81 1.36
N PHE A 458 21.70 17.97 2.04
CA PHE A 458 21.21 18.30 3.37
C PHE A 458 22.37 18.22 4.37
N GLU A 459 22.44 19.18 5.29
CA GLU A 459 23.58 19.29 6.22
C GLU A 459 23.65 18.09 7.17
N GLU A 460 22.50 17.61 7.62
CA GLU A 460 22.39 16.44 8.48
C GLU A 460 22.36 15.14 7.66
N LYS A 461 22.98 14.10 8.22
CA LYS A 461 22.91 12.76 7.65
C LYS A 461 21.45 12.29 7.63
N LEU A 462 20.98 11.89 6.46
CA LEU A 462 19.62 11.37 6.28
C LEU A 462 19.44 10.05 7.02
N SER A 463 18.38 9.96 7.83
CA SER A 463 18.01 8.78 8.62
C SER A 463 16.49 8.65 8.73
N VAL A 464 16.01 7.51 9.21
CA VAL A 464 14.57 7.32 9.49
C VAL A 464 14.09 8.28 10.58
N ASP A 465 14.91 8.54 11.61
CA ASP A 465 14.55 9.48 12.68
C ASP A 465 14.40 10.92 12.16
N LEU A 466 15.29 11.35 11.26
CA LEU A 466 15.19 12.65 10.62
C LEU A 466 13.99 12.74 9.67
N LEU A 467 13.67 11.65 8.96
CA LEU A 467 12.45 11.57 8.16
C LEU A 467 11.20 11.70 9.03
N GLU A 468 11.14 11.04 10.19
CA GLU A 468 10.01 11.15 11.12
C GLU A 468 9.83 12.59 11.65
N GLN A 469 10.92 13.29 11.96
CA GLN A 469 10.88 14.71 12.35
C GLN A 469 10.32 15.58 11.22
N HIS A 470 10.80 15.39 9.99
CA HIS A 470 10.32 16.13 8.83
C HIS A 470 8.88 15.77 8.42
N GLN A 471 8.45 14.53 8.65
CA GLN A 471 7.04 14.13 8.51
C GLN A 471 6.16 14.85 9.53
N GLN A 472 6.59 14.95 10.79
CA GLN A 472 5.87 15.70 11.82
C GLN A 472 5.79 17.18 11.46
N PHE A 473 6.90 17.79 11.01
CA PHE A 473 6.93 19.14 10.48
C PHE A 473 5.87 19.37 9.39
N PHE A 474 5.84 18.51 8.37
CA PHE A 474 4.88 18.62 7.27
C PHE A 474 3.43 18.42 7.74
N ASN A 475 3.19 17.42 8.59
CA ASN A 475 1.86 17.10 9.09
C ASN A 475 1.30 18.18 10.04
N ASN A 476 2.16 18.88 10.77
CA ASN A 476 1.76 20.01 11.61
C ASN A 476 1.42 21.26 10.79
N ALA A 477 1.95 21.38 9.58
CA ALA A 477 1.67 22.49 8.66
C ALA A 477 0.37 22.30 7.87
N LYS A 478 -0.08 21.06 7.66
CA LYS A 478 -1.35 20.69 7.01
C LYS A 478 -2.56 20.98 7.90
#